data_AF-A0A7Y5J168-F1
#
_entry.id   AF-A0A7Y5J168-F1
#
_cell.length_a   1.000
_cell.length_b   1.000
_cell.length_c   1.000
_cell.angle_alpha   90.00
_cell.angle_beta   90.00
_cell.angle_gamma   90.00
#
_symmetry.space_group_name_H-M   'P 1'
#
loop_
_entity.id
_entity.type
_entity.pdbx_description
1 polymer ?
#
loop_
_entity_poly.entity_id
_entity_poly.type
_entity_poly.pdbx_seq_one_letter_code
_entity_poly.pdbx_strand_id
1 'polypeptide(L)'
;MLLDSGSRLFAIFSLLPLRLQRLALHFWKPQMRADAAYASFSPGLIGIFWLLELLLLMLETAGLAEGYELLTGLFKFRTRKLSPQEILVAKSVFGDALPYQSIRIDESAHLGPRQGRFCYVSFHTLNSWGPIPAPLLIHELTHVWQYRHLGIRYIPRALAAQRTASGYNYGGETGLEQAIASGRGLAFFNLEQQADLIEDYYRLQNGLPATWNRQATPRPELYELVLGGIVNR
;
A
#
# COMPACT_ATOMS: atom_id res chain seq x y z
N MET A 1 21.32 -8.20 -10.76
CA MET A 1 20.89 -9.15 -9.69
C MET A 1 21.85 -9.12 -8.49
N LEU A 2 23.15 -9.36 -8.66
CA LEU A 2 24.13 -9.40 -7.55
C LEU A 2 24.27 -8.09 -6.74
N LEU A 3 24.21 -6.92 -7.39
CA LEU A 3 24.24 -5.61 -6.71
C LEU A 3 23.00 -5.36 -5.83
N ASP A 4 21.87 -5.99 -6.15
CA ASP A 4 20.62 -5.85 -5.41
C ASP A 4 20.62 -6.73 -4.16
N SER A 5 21.17 -7.95 -4.27
CA SER A 5 21.24 -8.91 -3.16
C SER A 5 22.04 -8.40 -1.95
N GLY A 6 23.19 -7.76 -2.19
CA GLY A 6 24.00 -7.18 -1.12
C GLY A 6 23.26 -6.05 -0.38
N SER A 7 22.54 -5.21 -1.11
CA SER A 7 21.72 -4.14 -0.52
C SER A 7 20.55 -4.68 0.32
N ARG A 8 19.94 -5.80 -0.10
CA ARG A 8 18.86 -6.47 0.65
C ARG A 8 19.37 -7.12 1.92
N LEU A 9 20.50 -7.83 1.88
CA LEU A 9 21.09 -8.40 3.10
C LEU A 9 21.46 -7.29 4.10
N PHE A 10 21.98 -6.16 3.62
CA PHE A 10 22.22 -4.99 4.47
C PHE A 10 20.93 -4.37 5.03
N ALA A 11 19.82 -4.40 4.28
CA ALA A 11 18.51 -3.92 4.72
C ALA A 11 17.99 -4.68 5.96
N ILE A 12 18.27 -5.99 6.07
CA ILE A 12 17.90 -6.81 7.25
C ILE A 12 18.40 -6.16 8.54
N PHE A 13 19.67 -5.74 8.55
CA PHE A 13 20.30 -5.16 9.73
C PHE A 13 19.96 -3.68 9.92
N SER A 14 19.97 -2.90 8.84
CA SER A 14 19.73 -1.45 8.92
C SER A 14 18.28 -1.09 9.26
N LEU A 15 17.31 -1.93 8.89
CA LEU A 15 15.89 -1.75 9.23
C LEU A 15 15.49 -2.42 10.56
N LEU A 16 16.38 -3.18 11.20
CA LEU A 16 16.08 -3.89 12.45
C LEU A 16 15.58 -2.96 13.57
N PRO A 17 16.18 -1.77 13.81
CA PRO A 17 15.66 -0.85 14.83
C PRO A 17 14.21 -0.42 14.59
N LEU A 18 13.85 -0.14 13.34
CA LEU A 18 12.48 0.25 12.95
C LEU A 18 11.50 -0.93 13.14
N ARG A 19 11.92 -2.16 12.82
CA ARG A 19 11.10 -3.37 12.99
C ARG A 19 10.84 -3.67 14.46
N LEU A 20 11.87 -3.60 15.29
CA LEU A 20 11.75 -3.74 16.73
C LEU A 20 10.84 -2.66 17.33
N GLN A 21 10.95 -1.41 16.84
CA GLN A 21 10.05 -0.34 17.24
C GLN A 21 8.58 -0.66 16.90
N ARG A 22 8.29 -1.13 15.68
CA ARG A 22 6.93 -1.54 15.29
C ARG A 22 6.40 -2.68 16.14
N LEU A 23 7.22 -3.69 16.38
CA LEU A 23 6.88 -4.82 17.25
C LEU A 23 6.56 -4.35 18.67
N ALA A 24 7.38 -3.47 19.24
CA ALA A 24 7.14 -2.89 20.57
C ALA A 24 5.84 -2.06 20.61
N LEU A 25 5.60 -1.23 19.58
CA LEU A 25 4.36 -0.44 19.46
C LEU A 25 3.11 -1.31 19.35
N HIS A 26 3.21 -2.50 18.76
CA HIS A 26 2.10 -3.46 18.66
C HIS A 26 1.59 -3.94 20.03
N PHE A 27 2.48 -4.00 21.03
CA PHE A 27 2.11 -4.28 22.42
C PHE A 27 1.65 -3.02 23.16
N TRP A 28 2.35 -1.89 22.98
CA TRP A 28 2.15 -0.69 23.80
C TRP A 28 0.91 0.13 23.44
N LYS A 29 0.51 0.16 22.16
CA LYS A 29 -0.60 0.98 21.67
C LYS A 29 -1.75 0.10 21.19
N PRO A 30 -2.65 -0.35 22.07
CA PRO A 30 -3.81 -1.16 21.67
C PRO A 30 -4.75 -0.42 20.72
N GLN A 31 -4.72 0.91 20.62
CA GLN A 31 -5.42 1.65 19.56
C GLN A 31 -4.88 1.36 18.14
N MET A 32 -3.66 0.84 17.99
CA MET A 32 -3.19 0.26 16.71
C MET A 32 -3.91 -1.05 16.36
N ARG A 33 -4.74 -1.61 17.26
CA ARG A 33 -5.68 -2.71 16.96
C ARG A 33 -6.86 -2.25 16.09
N ALA A 34 -7.15 -0.95 16.07
CA ALA A 34 -8.23 -0.40 15.27
C ALA A 34 -7.69 0.00 13.90
N ASP A 35 -7.93 -0.85 12.91
CA ASP A 35 -7.91 -0.46 11.51
C ASP A 35 -9.36 -0.20 11.07
N ALA A 36 -9.57 0.72 10.13
CA ALA A 36 -10.91 0.95 9.58
C ALA A 36 -11.49 -0.35 8.98
N ALA A 37 -10.64 -1.24 8.46
CA ALA A 37 -11.04 -2.56 7.96
C ALA A 37 -11.61 -3.48 9.04
N TYR A 38 -11.24 -3.29 10.32
CA TYR A 38 -11.67 -4.14 11.43
C TYR A 38 -12.88 -3.58 12.17
N ALA A 39 -13.40 -2.42 11.76
CA ALA A 39 -14.51 -1.74 12.45
C ALA A 39 -15.78 -2.61 12.57
N SER A 40 -16.01 -3.51 11.61
CA SER A 40 -17.16 -4.42 11.62
C SER A 40 -16.86 -5.81 12.18
N PHE A 41 -15.65 -6.07 12.69
CA PHE A 41 -15.25 -7.40 13.16
C PHE A 41 -15.74 -7.65 14.59
N SER A 42 -16.03 -8.91 14.91
CA SER A 42 -16.29 -9.31 16.29
C SER A 42 -15.02 -9.21 17.15
N PRO A 43 -15.12 -9.02 18.48
CA PRO A 43 -13.95 -8.93 19.35
C PRO A 43 -13.00 -10.14 19.25
N GLY A 44 -13.54 -11.35 19.09
CA GLY A 44 -12.73 -12.56 18.89
C GLY A 44 -11.93 -12.52 17.58
N LEU A 45 -12.55 -12.05 16.49
CA LEU A 45 -11.87 -11.92 15.20
C LEU A 45 -10.79 -10.84 15.23
N ILE A 46 -11.03 -9.73 15.92
CA ILE A 46 -10.01 -8.68 16.17
C ILE A 46 -8.81 -9.29 16.92
N GLY A 47 -9.05 -10.14 17.93
CA GLY A 47 -7.99 -10.86 18.64
C GLY A 47 -7.17 -11.78 17.74
N ILE A 48 -7.82 -12.51 16.83
CA ILE A 48 -7.15 -13.37 15.84
C ILE A 48 -6.27 -12.55 14.90
N PHE A 49 -6.78 -11.43 14.36
CA PHE A 49 -6.01 -10.55 13.49
C PHE A 49 -4.83 -9.89 14.23
N TRP A 50 -5.01 -9.54 15.51
CA TRP A 50 -3.91 -9.02 16.32
C TRP A 50 -2.77 -10.05 16.50
N LEU A 51 -3.11 -11.33 16.74
CA LEU A 51 -2.13 -12.43 16.83
C LEU A 51 -1.45 -12.69 15.48
N LEU A 52 -2.20 -12.63 14.37
CA LEU A 52 -1.66 -12.74 13.02
C LEU A 52 -0.66 -11.61 12.74
N GLU A 53 -1.03 -10.36 13.04
CA GLU A 53 -0.13 -9.21 12.88
C GLU A 53 1.14 -9.34 13.75
N LEU A 54 1.00 -9.84 14.99
CA LEU A 54 2.14 -10.11 15.86
C LEU A 54 3.09 -11.14 15.24
N LEU A 55 2.56 -12.27 14.77
CA LEU A 55 3.33 -13.31 14.10
C LEU A 55 4.07 -12.75 12.88
N LEU A 56 3.38 -11.99 12.04
CA LEU A 56 3.98 -11.38 10.85
C LEU A 56 5.07 -10.38 11.22
N LEU A 57 4.88 -9.54 12.24
CA LEU A 57 5.91 -8.60 12.72
C LEU A 57 7.16 -9.31 13.25
N MET A 58 7.00 -10.45 13.93
CA MET A 58 8.13 -11.27 14.36
C MET A 58 8.89 -11.82 13.14
N LEU A 59 8.18 -12.32 12.13
CA LEU A 59 8.78 -12.80 10.89
C LEU A 59 9.47 -11.67 10.10
N GLU A 60 8.87 -10.47 10.05
CA GLU A 60 9.49 -9.29 9.45
C GLU A 60 10.79 -8.92 10.17
N THR A 61 10.81 -8.97 11.50
CA THR A 61 12.03 -8.77 12.32
C THR A 61 13.12 -9.78 11.95
N ALA A 62 12.74 -11.02 11.65
CA ALA A 62 13.65 -12.07 11.19
C ALA A 62 14.09 -11.94 9.71
N GLY A 63 13.65 -10.90 8.99
CA GLY A 63 14.04 -10.68 7.60
C GLY A 63 13.20 -11.43 6.56
N LEU A 64 11.95 -11.80 6.89
CA LEU A 64 11.05 -12.50 5.97
C LEU A 64 10.91 -11.77 4.62
N ALA A 65 10.78 -10.44 4.62
CA ALA A 65 10.61 -9.65 3.41
C ALA A 65 11.83 -9.78 2.48
N GLU A 66 13.04 -9.60 3.01
CA GLU A 66 14.27 -9.76 2.25
C GLU A 66 14.46 -11.19 1.77
N GLY A 67 14.20 -12.18 2.63
CA GLY A 67 14.26 -13.59 2.26
C GLY A 67 13.32 -13.92 1.11
N TYR A 68 12.07 -13.45 1.17
CA TYR A 68 11.09 -13.60 0.11
C TYR A 68 11.55 -12.92 -1.19
N GLU A 69 12.03 -11.68 -1.12
CA GLU A 69 12.47 -10.93 -2.30
C GLU A 69 13.74 -11.53 -2.93
N LEU A 70 14.65 -12.07 -2.13
CA LEU A 70 15.81 -12.82 -2.62
C LEU A 70 15.37 -14.11 -3.31
N LEU A 71 14.48 -14.90 -2.69
CA LEU A 71 13.95 -16.13 -3.28
C LEU A 71 13.21 -15.85 -4.58
N THR A 72 12.29 -14.89 -4.59
CA THR A 72 11.58 -14.51 -5.81
C THR A 72 12.53 -13.97 -6.88
N GLY A 73 13.60 -13.27 -6.53
CA GLY A 73 14.66 -12.88 -7.48
C GLY A 73 15.38 -14.07 -8.13
N LEU A 74 15.44 -15.23 -7.47
CA LEU A 74 16.04 -16.46 -8.03
C LEU A 74 15.11 -17.20 -8.98
N PHE A 75 13.78 -17.10 -8.79
CA PHE A 75 12.80 -17.86 -9.58
C PHE A 75 12.04 -17.01 -10.60
N LYS A 76 11.88 -15.70 -10.36
CA LYS A 76 11.17 -14.75 -11.22
C LYS A 76 12.13 -13.98 -12.11
N PHE A 77 12.57 -14.64 -13.17
CA PHE A 77 13.53 -14.09 -14.15
C PHE A 77 13.00 -12.92 -14.99
N ARG A 78 11.70 -12.61 -14.91
CA ARG A 78 11.05 -11.51 -15.66
C ARG A 78 10.78 -10.25 -14.83
N THR A 79 11.31 -10.20 -13.60
CA THR A 79 11.24 -9.00 -12.78
C THR A 79 12.07 -7.87 -13.40
N ARG A 80 11.51 -6.67 -13.47
CA ARG A 80 12.19 -5.46 -13.96
C ARG A 80 12.12 -4.34 -12.93
N LYS A 81 12.98 -3.34 -13.09
CA LYS A 81 12.85 -2.06 -12.37
C LYS A 81 11.70 -1.24 -12.97
N LEU A 82 11.25 -0.23 -12.23
CA LEU A 82 10.42 0.83 -12.81
C LEU A 82 11.17 1.49 -13.96
N SER A 83 10.46 1.80 -15.04
CA SER A 83 10.96 2.61 -16.14
C SER A 83 11.12 4.08 -15.72
N PRO A 84 11.92 4.89 -16.43
CA PRO A 84 12.01 6.32 -16.15
C PRO A 84 10.64 7.02 -16.15
N GLN A 85 9.75 6.63 -17.07
CA GLN A 85 8.40 7.18 -17.17
C GLN A 85 7.53 6.79 -15.97
N GLU A 86 7.59 5.54 -15.53
CA GLU A 86 6.87 5.06 -14.33
C GLU A 86 7.38 5.75 -13.06
N ILE A 87 8.68 6.03 -12.97
CA ILE A 87 9.26 6.81 -11.87
C ILE A 87 8.72 8.24 -11.91
N LEU A 88 8.66 8.90 -13.07
CA LEU A 88 8.11 10.25 -13.19
C LEU A 88 6.64 10.31 -12.75
N VAL A 89 5.83 9.35 -13.19
CA VAL A 89 4.43 9.19 -12.75
C VAL A 89 4.37 9.01 -11.24
N ALA A 90 5.18 8.12 -10.67
CA ALA A 90 5.17 7.89 -9.23
C ALA A 90 5.64 9.11 -8.42
N LYS A 91 6.61 9.86 -8.94
CA LYS A 91 7.14 11.07 -8.31
C LYS A 91 6.15 12.24 -8.31
N SER A 92 5.22 12.30 -9.26
CA SER A 92 4.18 13.35 -9.25
C SER A 92 3.23 13.24 -8.07
N VAL A 93 3.10 12.04 -7.48
CA VAL A 93 2.24 11.78 -6.32
C VAL A 93 3.07 11.63 -5.05
N PHE A 94 4.08 10.77 -5.05
CA PHE A 94 4.81 10.38 -3.84
C PHE A 94 6.15 11.13 -3.65
N GLY A 95 6.55 11.96 -4.62
CA GLY A 95 7.82 12.69 -4.61
C GLY A 95 9.03 11.80 -4.31
N ASP A 96 9.73 11.95 -3.18
CA ASP A 96 10.84 11.05 -2.78
C ASP A 96 10.48 10.05 -1.66
N ALA A 97 9.19 9.91 -1.35
CA ALA A 97 8.70 9.06 -0.26
C ALA A 97 8.79 7.55 -0.52
N LEU A 98 9.20 7.11 -1.71
CA LEU A 98 9.31 5.69 -2.09
C LEU A 98 10.74 5.29 -2.50
N PRO A 99 11.16 4.03 -2.26
CA PRO A 99 12.50 3.57 -2.60
C PRO A 99 12.51 3.08 -4.05
N TYR A 100 12.35 4.00 -5.02
CA TYR A 100 12.17 3.65 -6.44
C TYR A 100 13.21 2.67 -6.99
N GLN A 101 14.44 2.74 -6.49
CA GLN A 101 15.52 1.84 -6.92
C GLN A 101 15.35 0.40 -6.46
N SER A 102 14.61 0.16 -5.38
CA SER A 102 14.34 -1.17 -4.80
C SER A 102 13.06 -1.80 -5.34
N ILE A 103 12.14 -0.99 -5.87
CA ILE A 103 10.85 -1.46 -6.38
C ILE A 103 11.03 -2.26 -7.67
N ARG A 104 10.30 -3.37 -7.78
CA ARG A 104 10.30 -4.26 -8.94
C ARG A 104 8.88 -4.45 -9.47
N ILE A 105 8.78 -4.73 -10.75
CA ILE A 105 7.53 -5.14 -11.42
C ILE A 105 7.76 -6.53 -12.02
N ASP A 106 6.87 -7.46 -11.70
CA ASP A 106 6.73 -8.77 -12.33
C ASP A 106 5.42 -8.80 -13.13
N GLU A 107 5.51 -8.71 -14.45
CA GLU A 107 4.35 -8.77 -15.35
C GLU A 107 3.89 -10.21 -15.66
N SER A 108 4.48 -11.20 -14.97
CA SER A 108 4.12 -12.61 -15.01
C SER A 108 3.64 -13.11 -13.64
N ALA A 109 2.65 -12.41 -13.07
CA ALA A 109 2.04 -12.82 -11.80
C ALA A 109 1.69 -14.32 -11.79
N HIS A 110 1.86 -14.96 -10.64
CA HIS A 110 1.55 -16.40 -10.46
C HIS A 110 0.27 -16.63 -9.66
N LEU A 111 -0.29 -15.56 -9.08
CA LEU A 111 -1.48 -15.58 -8.23
C LEU A 111 -2.55 -14.66 -8.83
N GLY A 112 -3.81 -15.02 -8.61
CA GLY A 112 -4.98 -14.29 -9.12
C GLY A 112 -5.35 -14.63 -10.57
N PRO A 113 -6.63 -14.48 -10.95
CA PRO A 113 -7.11 -14.85 -12.26
C PRO A 113 -6.55 -13.93 -13.35
N ARG A 114 -5.99 -14.52 -14.40
CA ARG A 114 -5.41 -13.80 -15.55
C ARG A 114 -6.44 -12.96 -16.30
N GLN A 115 -7.73 -13.35 -16.29
CA GLN A 115 -8.80 -12.60 -16.95
C GLN A 115 -9.09 -11.25 -16.30
N GLY A 116 -8.75 -11.06 -15.01
CA GLY A 116 -9.07 -9.85 -14.25
C GLY A 116 -7.99 -8.77 -14.28
N ARG A 117 -6.86 -8.98 -14.98
CA ARG A 117 -5.65 -8.12 -14.91
C ARG A 117 -5.24 -7.82 -13.46
N PHE A 118 -5.38 -8.81 -12.59
CA PHE A 118 -5.11 -8.70 -11.16
C PHE A 118 -3.70 -8.18 -10.92
N CYS A 119 -3.57 -7.14 -10.10
CA CYS A 119 -2.30 -6.62 -9.63
C CYS A 119 -2.25 -6.70 -8.11
N TYR A 120 -1.07 -6.99 -7.56
CA TYR A 120 -0.86 -7.00 -6.12
C TYR A 120 0.59 -6.74 -5.75
N VAL A 121 0.79 -6.22 -4.54
CA VAL A 121 2.12 -5.92 -3.99
C VAL A 121 2.57 -6.99 -2.99
N SER A 122 3.74 -7.57 -3.26
CA SER A 122 4.53 -8.33 -2.30
C SER A 122 5.74 -7.49 -1.86
N PHE A 123 5.62 -6.78 -0.73
CA PHE A 123 6.67 -5.90 -0.21
C PHE A 123 7.05 -4.76 -1.17
N HIS A 124 8.18 -4.83 -1.89
CA HIS A 124 8.55 -3.85 -2.93
C HIS A 124 8.32 -4.37 -4.35
N THR A 125 7.70 -5.54 -4.52
CA THR A 125 7.44 -6.13 -5.84
C THR A 125 5.97 -6.02 -6.19
N LEU A 126 5.66 -5.28 -7.25
CA LEU A 126 4.35 -5.26 -7.89
C LEU A 126 4.26 -6.47 -8.82
N ASN A 127 3.15 -7.20 -8.76
CA ASN A 127 2.93 -8.39 -9.58
C ASN A 127 1.65 -8.18 -10.39
N SER A 128 1.76 -8.22 -11.71
CA SER A 128 0.63 -7.99 -12.63
C SER A 128 0.59 -9.05 -13.74
N TRP A 129 -0.52 -9.09 -14.47
CA TRP A 129 -0.63 -9.82 -15.73
C TRP A 129 -0.48 -8.85 -16.92
N GLY A 130 0.78 -8.56 -17.29
CA GLY A 130 1.13 -7.58 -18.33
C GLY A 130 1.32 -6.15 -17.82
N PRO A 131 1.40 -5.15 -18.73
CA PRO A 131 1.70 -3.77 -18.38
C PRO A 131 0.66 -3.16 -17.43
N ILE A 132 1.15 -2.38 -16.47
CA ILE A 132 0.35 -1.68 -15.46
C ILE A 132 0.05 -0.25 -15.95
N PRO A 133 -1.23 0.12 -16.18
CA PRO A 133 -1.59 1.50 -16.52
C PRO A 133 -1.22 2.48 -15.40
N ALA A 134 -0.97 3.74 -15.74
CA ALA A 134 -0.50 4.73 -14.76
C ALA A 134 -1.41 4.91 -13.52
N PRO A 135 -2.75 4.98 -13.62
CA PRO A 135 -3.61 5.05 -12.42
C PRO A 135 -3.44 3.83 -11.51
N LEU A 136 -3.49 2.62 -12.07
CA LEU A 136 -3.31 1.38 -11.31
C LEU A 136 -1.89 1.30 -10.72
N LEU A 137 -0.87 1.81 -11.42
CA LEU A 137 0.48 1.89 -10.86
C LEU A 137 0.51 2.75 -9.60
N ILE A 138 -0.20 3.88 -9.57
CA ILE A 138 -0.31 4.75 -8.40
C ILE A 138 -1.04 4.03 -7.25
N HIS A 139 -2.12 3.30 -7.54
CA HIS A 139 -2.81 2.45 -6.55
C HIS A 139 -1.84 1.47 -5.90
N GLU A 140 -1.13 0.69 -6.71
CA GLU A 140 -0.24 -0.36 -6.22
C GLU A 140 0.98 0.23 -5.48
N LEU A 141 1.53 1.35 -5.94
CA LEU A 141 2.59 2.06 -5.23
C LEU A 141 2.12 2.62 -3.88
N THR A 142 0.82 2.89 -3.71
CA THR A 142 0.26 3.23 -2.39
C THR A 142 0.43 2.07 -1.42
N HIS A 143 0.30 0.82 -1.86
CA HIS A 143 0.57 -0.33 -0.97
C HIS A 143 2.06 -0.46 -0.61
N VAL A 144 2.98 -0.10 -1.51
CA VAL A 144 4.42 0.02 -1.17
C VAL A 144 4.65 1.12 -0.13
N TRP A 145 3.97 2.26 -0.28
CA TRP A 145 4.00 3.36 0.70
C TRP A 145 3.45 2.89 2.06
N GLN A 146 2.32 2.18 2.07
CA GLN A 146 1.73 1.62 3.28
C GLN A 146 2.68 0.61 3.94
N TYR A 147 3.34 -0.26 3.18
CA TYR A 147 4.36 -1.17 3.70
C TYR A 147 5.51 -0.41 4.38
N ARG A 148 5.99 0.67 3.77
CA ARG A 148 7.03 1.54 4.36
C ARG A 148 6.63 2.14 5.70
N HIS A 149 5.34 2.41 5.93
CA HIS A 149 4.87 3.06 7.17
C HIS A 149 4.43 2.03 8.22
N LEU A 150 3.62 1.04 7.80
CA LEU A 150 2.98 0.07 8.69
C LEU A 150 3.78 -1.20 8.90
N GLY A 151 4.77 -1.46 8.04
CA GLY A 151 5.42 -2.76 7.91
C GLY A 151 4.47 -3.81 7.36
N ILE A 152 4.79 -5.07 7.60
CA ILE A 152 4.05 -6.22 7.05
C ILE A 152 2.56 -6.27 7.43
N ARG A 153 2.15 -5.52 8.47
CA ARG A 153 0.75 -5.38 8.90
C ARG A 153 -0.18 -4.82 7.81
N TYR A 154 0.35 -4.11 6.81
CA TYR A 154 -0.48 -3.62 5.73
C TYR A 154 -1.19 -4.78 5.00
N ILE A 155 -0.53 -5.92 4.82
CA ILE A 155 -1.05 -7.06 4.04
C ILE A 155 -2.38 -7.57 4.60
N PRO A 156 -2.46 -8.04 5.87
CA PRO A 156 -3.72 -8.53 6.42
C PRO A 156 -4.79 -7.44 6.53
N ARG A 157 -4.42 -6.17 6.68
CA ARG A 157 -5.36 -5.04 6.74
C ARG A 157 -5.99 -4.73 5.38
N ALA A 158 -5.18 -4.66 4.32
CA ALA A 158 -5.65 -4.47 2.96
C ALA A 158 -6.54 -5.64 2.52
N LEU A 159 -6.11 -6.89 2.77
CA LEU A 159 -6.92 -8.08 2.47
C LEU A 159 -8.24 -8.13 3.25
N ALA A 160 -8.25 -7.66 4.50
CA ALA A 160 -9.49 -7.54 5.27
C ALA A 160 -10.40 -6.45 4.71
N ALA A 161 -9.85 -5.32 4.28
CA ALA A 161 -10.60 -4.22 3.68
C ALA A 161 -11.38 -4.67 2.44
N GLN A 162 -10.78 -5.50 1.58
CA GLN A 162 -11.44 -6.07 0.39
C GLN A 162 -12.72 -6.87 0.70
N ARG A 163 -12.88 -7.33 1.94
CA ARG A 163 -14.05 -8.11 2.40
C ARG A 163 -15.09 -7.27 3.13
N THR A 164 -14.83 -5.99 3.35
CA THR A 164 -15.80 -5.07 3.97
C THR A 164 -16.88 -4.69 2.97
N ALA A 165 -18.05 -4.27 3.46
CA ALA A 165 -19.16 -3.85 2.59
C ALA A 165 -18.80 -2.63 1.73
N SER A 166 -18.00 -1.70 2.27
CA SER A 166 -17.49 -0.56 1.51
C SER A 166 -16.36 -0.96 0.56
N GLY A 167 -15.55 -1.95 0.93
CA GLY A 167 -14.41 -2.41 0.14
C GLY A 167 -13.50 -1.24 -0.23
N TYR A 168 -13.38 -1.06 -1.54
CA TYR A 168 -12.67 -0.03 -2.29
C TYR A 168 -13.34 1.36 -2.26
N ASN A 169 -14.67 1.40 -2.11
CA ASN A 169 -15.44 2.63 -2.21
C ASN A 169 -15.25 3.51 -0.96
N TYR A 170 -14.53 4.63 -1.12
CA TYR A 170 -14.33 5.63 -0.06
C TYR A 170 -15.47 6.64 0.11
N GLY A 171 -16.55 6.52 -0.69
CA GLY A 171 -17.76 7.35 -0.56
C GLY A 171 -17.72 8.68 -1.33
N GLY A 172 -16.76 8.88 -2.23
CA GLY A 172 -16.62 10.12 -2.99
C GLY A 172 -16.38 11.33 -2.07
N GLU A 173 -16.82 12.52 -2.49
CA GLU A 173 -16.62 13.75 -1.72
C GLU A 173 -17.25 13.73 -0.33
N THR A 174 -18.42 13.10 -0.17
CA THR A 174 -19.06 12.95 1.14
C THR A 174 -18.14 12.22 2.12
N GLY A 175 -17.41 11.20 1.65
CA GLY A 175 -16.40 10.51 2.45
C GLY A 175 -15.23 11.42 2.83
N LEU A 176 -14.75 12.23 1.88
CA LEU A 176 -13.66 13.19 2.11
C LEU A 176 -14.08 14.26 3.13
N GLU A 177 -15.28 14.82 2.99
CA GLU A 177 -15.83 15.82 3.91
C GLU A 177 -15.98 15.27 5.33
N GLN A 178 -16.44 14.02 5.49
CA GLN A 178 -16.50 13.35 6.79
C GLN A 178 -15.11 13.14 7.41
N ALA A 179 -14.12 12.77 6.60
CA ALA A 179 -12.74 12.63 7.05
C ALA A 179 -12.15 13.96 7.54
N ILE A 180 -12.40 15.05 6.80
CA ILE A 180 -11.99 16.40 7.15
C ILE A 180 -12.70 16.88 8.42
N ALA A 181 -14.04 16.77 8.46
CA ALA A 181 -14.84 17.21 9.60
C ALA A 181 -14.51 16.46 10.89
N SER A 182 -14.04 15.21 10.79
CA SER A 182 -13.57 14.43 11.95
C SER A 182 -12.08 14.62 12.28
N GLY A 183 -11.35 15.43 11.51
CA GLY A 183 -9.91 15.70 11.72
C GLY A 183 -9.01 14.48 11.53
N ARG A 184 -9.48 13.42 10.85
CA ARG A 184 -8.76 12.15 10.72
C ARG A 184 -7.93 12.03 9.45
N GLY A 185 -8.21 12.84 8.43
CA GLY A 185 -7.50 12.80 7.14
C GLY A 185 -7.50 11.39 6.54
N LEU A 186 -6.38 10.98 5.93
CA LEU A 186 -6.26 9.68 5.26
C LEU A 186 -6.50 8.46 6.18
N ALA A 187 -6.16 8.56 7.47
CA ALA A 187 -6.35 7.47 8.43
C ALA A 187 -7.83 7.19 8.75
N PHE A 188 -8.75 8.02 8.27
CA PHE A 188 -10.19 7.73 8.28
C PHE A 188 -10.54 6.50 7.44
N PHE A 189 -9.80 6.28 6.35
CA PHE A 189 -10.10 5.29 5.33
C PHE A 189 -9.32 3.99 5.56
N ASN A 190 -9.89 2.86 5.14
CA ASN A 190 -9.18 1.59 5.11
C ASN A 190 -8.08 1.60 4.03
N LEU A 191 -7.15 0.65 4.08
CA LEU A 191 -5.97 0.69 3.20
C LEU A 191 -6.27 0.60 1.69
N GLU A 192 -7.33 -0.08 1.28
CA GLU A 192 -7.75 -0.12 -0.13
C GLU A 192 -8.38 1.21 -0.57
N GLN A 193 -9.24 1.77 0.29
CA GLN A 193 -9.82 3.10 0.08
C GLN A 193 -8.74 4.18 -0.01
N GLN A 194 -7.68 4.10 0.79
CA GLN A 194 -6.55 5.03 0.70
C GLN A 194 -5.86 4.93 -0.67
N ALA A 195 -5.66 3.72 -1.20
CA ALA A 195 -5.04 3.49 -2.50
C ALA A 195 -5.93 4.02 -3.64
N ASP A 196 -7.23 3.75 -3.60
CA ASP A 196 -8.20 4.29 -4.57
C ASP A 196 -8.33 5.81 -4.50
N LEU A 197 -8.26 6.41 -3.31
CA LEU A 197 -8.31 7.86 -3.14
C LEU A 197 -7.09 8.52 -3.78
N ILE A 198 -5.89 7.95 -3.59
CA ILE A 198 -4.66 8.43 -4.22
C ILE A 198 -4.68 8.20 -5.74
N GLU A 199 -5.20 7.06 -6.20
CA GLU A 199 -5.43 6.82 -7.63
C GLU A 199 -6.38 7.88 -8.21
N ASP A 200 -7.54 8.09 -7.59
CA ASP A 200 -8.54 9.06 -8.06
C ASP A 200 -7.99 10.49 -8.07
N TYR A 201 -7.18 10.86 -7.08
CA TYR A 201 -6.46 12.14 -7.10
C TYR A 201 -5.54 12.25 -8.32
N TYR A 202 -4.72 11.24 -8.61
CA TYR A 202 -3.88 11.21 -9.80
C TYR A 202 -4.71 11.31 -11.09
N ARG A 203 -5.83 10.57 -11.18
CA ARG A 203 -6.72 10.60 -12.34
C ARG A 203 -7.24 12.01 -12.60
N LEU A 204 -7.76 12.67 -11.56
CA LEU A 204 -8.30 14.03 -11.67
C LEU A 204 -7.24 15.04 -12.11
N GLN A 205 -6.02 14.96 -11.56
CA GLN A 205 -4.89 15.81 -11.97
C GLN A 205 -4.48 15.62 -13.44
N ASN A 206 -4.84 14.49 -14.04
CA ASN A 206 -4.55 14.15 -15.44
C ASN A 206 -5.80 14.21 -16.34
N GLY A 207 -6.88 14.86 -15.89
CA GLY A 207 -8.11 15.02 -16.67
C GLY A 207 -8.90 13.73 -16.89
N LEU A 208 -8.64 12.70 -16.09
CA LEU A 208 -9.38 11.43 -16.11
C LEU A 208 -10.49 11.45 -15.05
N PRO A 209 -11.63 10.78 -15.30
CA PRO A 209 -12.69 10.68 -14.30
C PRO A 209 -12.24 9.80 -13.13
N ALA A 210 -12.59 10.22 -11.92
CA ALA A 210 -12.45 9.42 -10.70
C ALA A 210 -13.42 8.22 -10.72
N THR A 211 -12.99 7.10 -10.14
CA THR A 211 -13.73 5.85 -10.07
C THR A 211 -14.87 5.95 -9.05
N TRP A 212 -14.58 6.52 -7.88
CA TRP A 212 -15.51 6.60 -6.75
C TRP A 212 -16.08 7.99 -6.47
N ASN A 213 -15.53 9.03 -7.11
CA ASN A 213 -16.12 10.37 -7.13
C ASN A 213 -16.65 10.71 -8.53
N ARG A 214 -17.90 10.31 -8.79
CA ARG A 214 -18.53 10.43 -10.11
C ARG A 214 -19.31 11.74 -10.30
N GLN A 215 -19.02 12.76 -9.50
CA GLN A 215 -19.64 14.07 -9.68
C GLN A 215 -19.23 14.68 -11.01
N ALA A 216 -20.11 15.52 -11.57
CA ALA A 216 -19.85 16.23 -12.83
C ALA A 216 -18.69 17.22 -12.74
N THR A 217 -18.42 17.76 -11.54
CA THR A 217 -17.31 18.68 -11.28
C THR A 217 -16.70 18.35 -9.92
N PRO A 218 -15.77 17.38 -9.87
CA PRO A 218 -15.06 17.02 -8.63
C PRO A 218 -14.29 18.21 -8.07
N ARG A 219 -14.20 18.30 -6.74
CA ARG A 219 -13.41 19.28 -5.97
C ARG A 219 -12.03 18.72 -5.60
N PRO A 220 -10.95 19.02 -6.35
CA PRO A 220 -9.63 18.47 -6.08
C PRO A 220 -9.07 18.88 -4.71
N GLU A 221 -9.45 20.05 -4.21
CA GLU A 221 -9.04 20.58 -2.91
C GLU A 221 -9.39 19.65 -1.74
N LEU A 222 -10.49 18.89 -1.84
CA LEU A 222 -10.86 17.92 -0.80
C LEU A 222 -9.86 16.77 -0.72
N TYR A 223 -9.33 16.32 -1.86
CA TYR A 223 -8.31 15.28 -1.90
C TYR A 223 -7.01 15.79 -1.27
N GLU A 224 -6.58 16.99 -1.62
CA GLU A 224 -5.34 17.59 -1.08
C GLU A 224 -5.41 17.75 0.45
N LEU A 225 -6.56 18.16 0.98
CA LEU A 225 -6.78 18.27 2.43
C LEU A 225 -6.70 16.92 3.13
N VAL A 226 -7.28 15.87 2.54
CA VAL A 226 -7.27 14.51 3.12
C VAL A 226 -5.90 13.85 3.00
N LEU A 227 -5.21 14.02 1.87
CA LEU A 227 -3.93 13.40 1.53
C LEU A 227 -2.72 14.02 2.23
N GLY A 228 -2.94 15.05 3.06
CA GLY A 228 -1.92 15.87 3.72
C GLY A 228 -0.62 15.12 4.04
N GLY A 229 0.47 15.54 3.40
CA GLY A 229 1.83 15.04 3.65
C GLY A 229 2.29 13.85 2.80
N ILE A 230 1.41 13.20 2.01
CA ILE A 230 1.82 12.22 0.99
C ILE A 230 2.10 12.91 -0.34
N VAL A 231 1.21 13.81 -0.74
CA VAL A 231 1.29 14.57 -1.99
C VAL A 231 2.16 15.81 -1.77
N ASN A 232 3.06 16.11 -2.72
CA ASN A 232 3.97 17.27 -2.74
C ASN A 232 5.14 17.26 -1.70
N ARG A 233 5.83 16.13 -1.49
CA ARG A 233 7.11 16.07 -0.74
C ARG A 233 8.29 15.57 -1.56
#